data_AF-A0A8T9SK33-F1
#
_entry.id   AF-A0A8T9SK33-F1
#
_cell.length_a   1.000
_cell.length_b   1.000
_cell.length_c   1.000
_cell.angle_alpha   90.00
_cell.angle_beta   90.00
_cell.angle_gamma   90.00
#
_symmetry.space_group_name_H-M   'P 1'
#
loop_
_entity.id
_entity.type
_entity.pdbx_description
1 polymer ?
#
loop_
_entity_poly.entity_id
_entity_poly.type
_entity_poly.pdbx_seq_one_letter_code
_entity_poly.pdbx_strand_id
1 'polypeptide(L)'
;MKKSAFFLAALCSGTLLLGSCNSDKKTDTTATATTSATADTTAAAGNMAGMDHSKMAAGTSPLMASMNDMMAKMNAMKMKGNTDHDFAHMMLEHHKGAVAMADIELRDGKDATMRQMAEKIKADQQKEIGELEPIAERLDSAPTNYKPQDPADPFTAQMKASMDGMMKNMPAMVADADMNFNMLMTVHHQSAVDMAKAELAHGKDSKLKEMAQMMIDAQQKEIQQFKDWHTKNEGKMKTSAAVYECPMGCEGSRSSKPGKCPTCEMDLVKKA
;
A
#
# COMPACT_ATOMS: atom_id res chain seq x y z
N MET A 1 -25.03 -46.10 -12.92
CA MET A 1 -26.43 -45.71 -13.24
C MET A 1 -26.57 -44.22 -12.92
N LYS A 2 -26.07 -43.32 -13.79
CA LYS A 2 -26.85 -42.45 -14.69
C LYS A 2 -28.18 -41.95 -14.11
N LYS A 3 -28.27 -40.65 -13.85
CA LYS A 3 -29.33 -39.76 -14.35
C LYS A 3 -28.83 -38.32 -14.34
N SER A 4 -28.36 -37.89 -15.51
CA SER A 4 -28.16 -36.50 -15.90
C SER A 4 -29.53 -35.86 -16.15
N ALA A 5 -29.75 -34.63 -15.69
CA ALA A 5 -30.84 -33.79 -16.14
C ALA A 5 -30.24 -32.55 -16.82
N PHE A 6 -30.33 -32.54 -18.15
CA PHE A 6 -30.10 -31.38 -18.99
C PHE A 6 -31.29 -30.42 -18.84
N PHE A 7 -31.02 -29.16 -18.53
CA PHE A 7 -31.95 -28.07 -18.81
C PHE A 7 -31.38 -27.23 -19.95
N LEU A 8 -32.16 -27.13 -21.02
CA LEU A 8 -31.84 -26.42 -22.26
C LEU A 8 -32.66 -25.12 -22.31
N ALA A 9 -31.96 -24.06 -22.74
CA ALA A 9 -32.44 -22.92 -23.53
C ALA A 9 -33.45 -21.92 -22.93
N ALA A 10 -33.03 -20.64 -22.89
CA ALA A 10 -33.65 -19.60 -23.71
C ALA A 10 -32.75 -18.35 -23.75
N LEU A 11 -32.06 -18.13 -24.87
CA LEU A 11 -31.55 -16.81 -25.26
C LEU A 11 -32.73 -16.00 -25.79
N CYS A 12 -33.03 -14.87 -25.17
CA CYS A 12 -33.79 -13.80 -25.80
C CYS A 12 -32.87 -12.61 -26.02
N SER A 13 -32.43 -12.46 -27.27
CA SER A 13 -31.84 -11.23 -27.79
C SER A 13 -32.92 -10.16 -27.88
N GLY A 14 -32.77 -9.08 -27.11
CA GLY A 14 -33.59 -7.88 -27.20
C GLY A 14 -32.72 -6.70 -27.61
N THR A 15 -32.59 -6.49 -28.92
CA THR A 15 -32.04 -5.27 -29.52
C THR A 15 -33.09 -4.17 -29.38
N LEU A 16 -32.81 -3.08 -28.66
CA LEU A 16 -33.63 -1.87 -28.70
C LEU A 16 -32.78 -0.63 -29.02
N LEU A 17 -33.04 -0.17 -30.24
CA LEU A 17 -32.85 1.12 -30.90
C LEU A 17 -32.24 2.30 -30.12
N LEU A 18 -31.23 2.87 -30.77
CA LEU A 18 -30.73 4.24 -30.64
C LEU A 18 -31.87 5.27 -30.78
N GLY A 19 -32.02 6.11 -29.76
CA GLY A 19 -32.76 7.37 -29.82
C GLY A 19 -31.79 8.54 -29.71
N SER A 20 -31.36 9.06 -30.87
CA SER A 20 -30.65 10.34 -30.98
C SER A 20 -31.68 11.46 -31.09
N CYS A 21 -31.65 12.42 -30.16
CA CYS A 21 -32.20 13.76 -30.34
C CYS A 21 -31.35 14.75 -29.53
N ASN A 22 -30.40 15.38 -30.22
CA ASN A 22 -29.77 16.62 -29.82
C ASN A 22 -30.78 17.76 -29.95
N SER A 23 -30.86 18.65 -28.96
CA SER A 23 -31.42 19.99 -29.13
C SER A 23 -30.77 20.93 -28.12
N ASP A 24 -29.90 21.75 -28.67
CA ASP A 24 -29.32 22.95 -28.09
C ASP A 24 -30.35 23.81 -27.35
N LYS A 25 -30.02 24.22 -26.13
CA LYS A 25 -30.47 25.52 -25.65
C LYS A 25 -29.39 26.21 -24.83
N LYS A 26 -28.68 27.05 -25.56
CA LYS A 26 -27.86 28.15 -25.09
C LYS A 26 -28.76 29.15 -24.35
N THR A 27 -28.48 29.41 -23.09
CA THR A 27 -28.91 30.63 -22.41
C THR A 27 -27.72 31.23 -21.69
N ASP A 28 -27.18 32.26 -22.32
CA ASP A 28 -26.34 33.28 -21.71
C ASP A 28 -27.07 33.89 -20.52
N THR A 29 -26.38 34.00 -19.38
CA THR A 29 -26.67 35.04 -18.39
C THR A 29 -25.34 35.53 -17.86
N THR A 30 -24.93 36.65 -18.44
CA THR A 30 -23.90 37.55 -17.96
C THR A 30 -24.38 38.17 -16.65
N ALA A 31 -23.67 37.91 -15.55
CA ALA A 31 -23.82 38.69 -14.33
C ALA A 31 -22.44 39.17 -13.87
N THR A 32 -22.37 40.49 -13.86
CA THR A 32 -21.24 41.39 -13.66
C THR A 32 -20.47 41.14 -12.37
N ALA A 33 -19.15 41.25 -12.49
CA ALA A 33 -18.20 41.35 -11.39
C ALA A 33 -18.54 42.51 -10.45
N THR A 34 -18.46 42.28 -9.14
CA THR A 34 -18.24 43.34 -8.17
C THR A 34 -17.13 42.90 -7.23
N THR A 35 -16.01 43.60 -7.36
CA THR A 35 -14.84 43.57 -6.49
C THR A 35 -15.17 44.18 -5.13
N SER A 36 -14.91 43.43 -4.06
CA SER A 36 -14.53 44.02 -2.77
C SER A 36 -13.37 43.23 -2.19
N ALA A 37 -12.21 43.86 -2.26
CA ALA A 37 -11.03 43.50 -1.49
C ALA A 37 -11.22 43.98 -0.05
N THR A 38 -10.85 43.14 0.92
CA THR A 38 -10.09 43.55 2.11
C THR A 38 -9.55 42.33 2.87
N ALA A 39 -8.25 42.41 3.16
CA ALA A 39 -7.56 41.92 4.36
C ALA A 39 -7.42 40.41 4.56
N ASP A 40 -6.36 39.87 3.95
CA ASP A 40 -5.17 39.39 4.67
C ASP A 40 -5.40 38.81 6.08
N THR A 41 -5.54 37.49 6.13
CA THR A 41 -5.03 36.69 7.23
C THR A 41 -4.24 35.55 6.62
N THR A 42 -2.93 35.70 6.57
CA THR A 42 -1.96 34.61 6.43
C THR A 42 -2.12 33.65 7.60
N ALA A 43 -3.09 32.75 7.52
CA ALA A 43 -3.13 31.55 8.33
C ALA A 43 -2.18 30.54 7.69
N ALA A 44 -1.03 30.38 8.33
CA ALA A 44 0.03 29.47 7.93
C ALA A 44 -0.54 28.08 7.62
N ALA A 45 -0.37 27.67 6.36
CA ALA A 45 -0.49 26.29 5.95
C ALA A 45 0.41 25.45 6.86
N GLY A 46 -0.20 24.60 7.70
CA GLY A 46 0.47 23.56 8.45
C GLY A 46 1.08 22.56 7.48
N ASN A 47 2.31 22.86 7.10
CA ASN A 47 3.09 22.16 6.10
C ASN A 47 3.38 20.72 6.55
N MET A 48 2.67 19.74 5.98
CA MET A 48 3.19 18.37 5.87
C MET A 48 3.98 18.17 4.56
N ALA A 49 4.17 19.23 3.74
CA ALA A 49 5.00 19.18 2.52
C ALA A 49 6.51 19.29 2.84
N GLY A 50 6.96 18.74 3.97
CA GLY A 50 8.33 18.88 4.47
C GLY A 50 9.18 17.60 4.45
N MET A 51 8.61 16.43 4.13
CA MET A 51 9.43 15.24 3.90
C MET A 51 9.70 15.11 2.40
N ASP A 52 10.88 15.56 1.99
CA ASP A 52 11.45 15.33 0.66
C ASP A 52 11.68 13.82 0.44
N HIS A 53 10.66 13.10 -0.03
CA HIS A 53 10.77 11.69 -0.38
C HIS A 53 11.50 11.45 -1.72
N SER A 54 11.80 12.52 -2.47
CA SER A 54 12.47 12.47 -3.78
C SER A 54 13.90 11.93 -3.71
N LYS A 55 14.52 11.93 -2.52
CA LYS A 55 15.90 11.45 -2.32
C LYS A 55 16.05 9.95 -2.11
N MET A 56 14.96 9.18 -2.07
CA MET A 56 15.02 7.72 -1.92
C MET A 56 15.08 6.96 -3.26
N ALA A 57 15.11 7.67 -4.40
CA ALA A 57 14.86 7.07 -5.72
C ALA A 57 16.08 6.43 -6.42
N ALA A 58 17.31 6.61 -5.91
CA ALA A 58 18.50 6.03 -6.54
C ALA A 58 19.03 4.84 -5.71
N GLY A 59 18.65 3.61 -6.09
CA GLY A 59 19.14 2.36 -5.48
C GLY A 59 18.16 1.60 -4.57
N THR A 60 16.88 1.97 -4.55
CA THR A 60 15.84 1.28 -3.76
C THR A 60 15.39 -0.02 -4.45
N SER A 61 15.26 -1.09 -3.67
CA SER A 61 14.67 -2.36 -4.13
C SER A 61 13.29 -2.13 -4.79
N PRO A 62 12.91 -2.90 -5.84
CA PRO A 62 11.60 -2.77 -6.48
C PRO A 62 10.42 -2.79 -5.49
N LEU A 63 10.51 -3.59 -4.42
CA LEU A 63 9.50 -3.63 -3.37
C LEU A 63 9.36 -2.30 -2.63
N MET A 64 10.48 -1.65 -2.29
CA MET A 64 10.45 -0.32 -1.65
C MET A 64 9.95 0.75 -2.60
N ALA A 65 10.28 0.67 -3.88
CA ALA A 65 9.73 1.57 -4.89
C ALA A 65 8.20 1.44 -4.96
N SER A 66 7.67 0.21 -4.97
CA SER A 66 6.22 -0.05 -4.94
C SER A 66 5.54 0.49 -3.69
N MET A 67 6.17 0.32 -2.52
CA MET A 67 5.62 0.83 -1.27
C MET A 67 5.64 2.37 -1.22
N ASN A 68 6.72 2.99 -1.70
CA ASN A 68 6.82 4.46 -1.78
C ASN A 68 5.77 5.05 -2.75
N ASP A 69 5.53 4.40 -3.89
CA ASP A 69 4.48 4.81 -4.84
C ASP A 69 3.09 4.77 -4.20
N MET A 70 2.76 3.67 -3.51
CA MET A 70 1.50 3.54 -2.79
C MET A 70 1.35 4.63 -1.70
N MET A 71 2.40 4.86 -0.90
CA MET A 71 2.39 5.91 0.12
C MET A 71 2.21 7.31 -0.49
N ALA A 72 2.86 7.59 -1.63
CA ALA A 72 2.70 8.86 -2.33
C ALA A 72 1.26 9.06 -2.82
N LYS A 73 0.63 8.02 -3.37
CA LYS A 73 -0.78 8.07 -3.82
C LYS A 73 -1.75 8.24 -2.67
N MET A 74 -1.56 7.54 -1.56
CA MET A 74 -2.38 7.71 -0.35
C MET A 74 -2.23 9.13 0.21
N ASN A 75 -1.01 9.68 0.28
CA ASN A 75 -0.77 11.05 0.74
C ASN A 75 -1.37 12.11 -0.19
N ALA A 76 -1.45 11.84 -1.48
CA ALA A 76 -2.05 12.74 -2.46
C ALA A 76 -3.60 12.69 -2.45
N MET A 77 -4.19 11.71 -1.78
CA MET A 77 -5.65 11.55 -1.73
C MET A 77 -6.28 12.68 -0.92
N LYS A 78 -7.24 13.38 -1.52
CA LYS A 78 -8.02 14.40 -0.84
C LYS A 78 -9.14 13.74 -0.02
N MET A 79 -8.98 13.74 1.30
CA MET A 79 -10.00 13.28 2.23
C MET A 79 -11.29 14.10 2.08
N LYS A 80 -12.42 13.43 1.98
CA LYS A 80 -13.75 14.04 1.85
C LYS A 80 -14.29 14.53 3.20
N GLY A 81 -13.89 13.89 4.29
CA GLY A 81 -14.48 14.11 5.61
C GLY A 81 -15.65 13.19 5.91
N ASN A 82 -15.74 12.04 5.24
CA ASN A 82 -16.62 10.95 5.64
C ASN A 82 -15.78 9.70 5.93
N THR A 83 -15.90 9.16 7.15
CA THR A 83 -15.07 8.04 7.63
C THR A 83 -15.13 6.83 6.71
N ASP A 84 -16.34 6.44 6.30
CA ASP A 84 -16.59 5.26 5.49
C ASP A 84 -16.03 5.43 4.07
N HIS A 85 -16.32 6.58 3.45
CA HIS A 85 -15.79 6.95 2.13
C HIS A 85 -14.26 6.96 2.14
N ASP A 86 -13.67 7.72 3.07
CA ASP A 86 -12.24 7.93 3.10
C ASP A 86 -11.51 6.61 3.41
N PHE A 87 -12.02 5.80 4.35
CA PHE A 87 -11.50 4.45 4.57
C PHE A 87 -11.58 3.57 3.33
N ALA A 88 -12.74 3.50 2.65
CA ALA A 88 -12.92 2.64 1.49
C ALA A 88 -11.97 3.01 0.35
N HIS A 89 -11.84 4.29 0.03
CA HIS A 89 -10.93 4.76 -1.01
C HIS A 89 -9.46 4.56 -0.64
N MET A 90 -9.07 4.84 0.61
CA MET A 90 -7.71 4.59 1.09
C MET A 90 -7.35 3.10 1.04
N MET A 91 -8.25 2.24 1.52
CA MET A 91 -8.01 0.80 1.57
C MET A 91 -7.94 0.19 0.18
N LEU A 92 -8.72 0.72 -0.79
CA LEU A 92 -8.64 0.33 -2.19
C LEU A 92 -7.25 0.57 -2.79
N GLU A 93 -6.68 1.76 -2.58
CA GLU A 93 -5.33 2.06 -3.06
C GLU A 93 -4.26 1.25 -2.30
N HIS A 94 -4.45 1.07 -0.99
CA HIS A 94 -3.57 0.25 -0.16
C HIS A 94 -3.51 -1.21 -0.66
N HIS A 95 -4.65 -1.78 -1.06
CA HIS A 95 -4.74 -3.13 -1.61
C HIS A 95 -4.08 -3.24 -2.99
N LYS A 96 -4.24 -2.23 -3.86
CA LYS A 96 -3.53 -2.18 -5.15
C LYS A 96 -2.01 -2.21 -4.96
N GLY A 97 -1.50 -1.52 -3.94
CA GLY A 97 -0.10 -1.59 -3.54
C GLY A 97 0.34 -2.99 -3.11
N ALA A 98 -0.49 -3.71 -2.35
CA ALA A 98 -0.21 -5.08 -1.92
C ALA A 98 -0.11 -6.04 -3.11
N VAL A 99 -1.04 -5.93 -4.06
CA VAL A 99 -1.04 -6.73 -5.30
C VAL A 99 0.24 -6.47 -6.11
N ALA A 100 0.65 -5.21 -6.24
CA ALA A 100 1.89 -4.86 -6.95
C ALA A 100 3.15 -5.45 -6.27
N MET A 101 3.22 -5.39 -4.93
CA MET A 101 4.30 -6.02 -4.17
C MET A 101 4.31 -7.54 -4.30
N ALA A 102 3.14 -8.18 -4.28
CA ALA A 102 3.02 -9.61 -4.52
C ALA A 102 3.52 -9.99 -5.92
N ASP A 103 3.20 -9.20 -6.95
CA ASP A 103 3.73 -9.42 -8.30
C ASP A 103 5.25 -9.29 -8.38
N ILE A 104 5.84 -8.37 -7.62
CA ILE A 104 7.30 -8.25 -7.52
C ILE A 104 7.91 -9.50 -6.87
N GLU A 105 7.32 -10.00 -5.79
CA GLU A 105 7.76 -11.24 -5.14
C GLU A 105 7.66 -12.45 -6.07
N LEU A 106 6.55 -12.57 -6.82
CA LEU A 106 6.39 -13.65 -7.80
C LEU A 106 7.38 -13.58 -8.96
N ARG A 107 7.94 -12.40 -9.23
CA ARG A 107 8.97 -12.19 -10.24
C ARG A 107 10.39 -12.44 -9.71
N ASP A 108 10.70 -11.91 -8.53
CA ASP A 108 12.08 -11.81 -8.02
C ASP A 108 12.39 -12.81 -6.89
N GLY A 109 11.39 -13.24 -6.13
CA GLY A 109 11.48 -14.16 -5.00
C GLY A 109 11.75 -15.61 -5.41
N LYS A 110 12.42 -16.36 -4.53
CA LYS A 110 12.92 -17.73 -4.79
C LYS A 110 12.41 -18.76 -3.79
N ASP A 111 11.99 -18.35 -2.61
CA ASP A 111 11.43 -19.23 -1.59
C ASP A 111 10.02 -19.66 -2.01
N ALA A 112 9.81 -20.98 -2.10
CA ALA A 112 8.52 -21.53 -2.54
C ALA A 112 7.37 -21.12 -1.60
N THR A 113 7.64 -20.96 -0.30
CA THR A 113 6.62 -20.54 0.68
C THR A 113 6.25 -19.08 0.47
N MET A 114 7.23 -18.18 0.28
CA MET A 114 6.95 -16.74 0.07
C MET A 114 6.21 -16.50 -1.24
N ARG A 115 6.60 -17.21 -2.30
CA ARG A 115 5.86 -17.18 -3.57
C ARG A 115 4.42 -17.66 -3.40
N GLN A 116 4.19 -18.77 -2.69
CA GLN A 116 2.83 -19.25 -2.44
C GLN A 116 1.99 -18.26 -1.62
N MET A 117 2.60 -17.63 -0.61
CA MET A 117 1.93 -16.59 0.17
C MET A 117 1.62 -15.36 -0.69
N ALA A 118 2.52 -14.95 -1.59
CA ALA A 118 2.28 -13.86 -2.53
C ALA A 118 1.14 -14.17 -3.51
N GLU A 119 1.06 -15.40 -4.06
CA GLU A 119 -0.09 -15.81 -4.90
C GLU A 119 -1.42 -15.72 -4.14
N LYS A 120 -1.44 -16.20 -2.90
CA LYS A 120 -2.64 -16.17 -2.06
C LYS A 120 -3.06 -14.73 -1.74
N ILE A 121 -2.13 -13.90 -1.26
CA ILE A 121 -2.38 -12.48 -0.94
C ILE A 121 -2.89 -11.74 -2.16
N LYS A 122 -2.26 -11.96 -3.32
CA LYS A 122 -2.71 -11.36 -4.58
C LYS A 122 -4.16 -11.74 -4.90
N ALA A 123 -4.49 -13.03 -4.81
CA ALA A 123 -5.85 -13.50 -5.11
C ALA A 123 -6.89 -12.95 -4.12
N ASP A 124 -6.58 -12.97 -2.83
CA ASP A 124 -7.50 -12.51 -1.79
C ASP A 124 -7.71 -10.98 -1.87
N GLN A 125 -6.64 -10.20 -2.03
CA GLN A 125 -6.78 -8.74 -2.14
C GLN A 125 -7.42 -8.31 -3.46
N GLN A 126 -7.25 -9.07 -4.56
CA GLN A 126 -8.02 -8.83 -5.78
C GLN A 126 -9.52 -9.08 -5.58
N LYS A 127 -9.89 -10.10 -4.81
CA LYS A 127 -11.28 -10.35 -4.44
C LYS A 127 -11.83 -9.21 -3.56
N GLU A 128 -11.08 -8.79 -2.55
CA GLU A 128 -11.46 -7.67 -1.67
C GLU A 128 -11.59 -6.35 -2.45
N ILE A 129 -10.69 -6.07 -3.41
CA ILE A 129 -10.83 -4.93 -4.33
C ILE A 129 -12.18 -4.98 -5.05
N GLY A 130 -12.55 -6.11 -5.65
CA GLY A 130 -13.81 -6.25 -6.38
C GLY A 130 -15.07 -6.10 -5.50
N GLU A 131 -14.95 -6.35 -4.19
CA GLU A 131 -16.02 -6.13 -3.22
C GLU A 131 -16.04 -4.68 -2.69
N LEU A 132 -14.88 -4.05 -2.56
CA LEU A 132 -14.69 -2.72 -2.00
C LEU A 132 -15.00 -1.60 -3.01
N GLU A 133 -14.65 -1.78 -4.29
CA GLU A 133 -14.92 -0.82 -5.37
C GLU A 133 -16.39 -0.35 -5.41
N PRO A 134 -17.40 -1.24 -5.49
CA PRO A 134 -18.80 -0.80 -5.51
C PRO A 134 -19.25 -0.18 -4.18
N ILE A 135 -18.59 -0.49 -3.06
CA ILE A 135 -18.86 0.16 -1.77
C ILE A 135 -18.29 1.58 -1.77
N ALA A 136 -17.07 1.77 -2.25
CA ALA A 136 -16.42 3.07 -2.39
C ALA A 136 -17.26 4.01 -3.30
N GLU A 137 -17.66 3.51 -4.47
CA GLU A 137 -18.52 4.26 -5.41
C GLU A 137 -19.86 4.68 -4.76
N ARG A 138 -20.51 3.78 -4.02
CA ARG A 138 -21.75 4.10 -3.30
C ARG A 138 -21.54 5.23 -2.27
N LEU A 139 -20.36 5.29 -1.66
CA LEU A 139 -20.02 6.27 -0.63
C LEU A 139 -19.56 7.62 -1.19
N ASP A 140 -19.38 7.76 -2.50
CA ASP A 140 -19.02 9.03 -3.17
C ASP A 140 -20.05 10.14 -2.95
N SER A 141 -21.30 9.80 -2.63
CA SER A 141 -22.35 10.75 -2.23
C SER A 141 -22.58 10.88 -0.73
N ALA A 142 -21.86 10.13 0.12
CA ALA A 142 -22.07 10.14 1.56
C ALA A 142 -21.79 11.55 2.16
N PRO A 143 -22.59 12.02 3.14
CA PRO A 143 -22.36 13.30 3.80
C PRO A 143 -21.13 13.24 4.71
N THR A 144 -20.48 14.37 4.95
CA THR A 144 -19.35 14.43 5.87
C THR A 144 -19.78 14.13 7.31
N ASN A 145 -18.91 13.45 8.06
CA ASN A 145 -19.17 13.02 9.44
C ASN A 145 -17.94 13.11 10.36
N TYR A 146 -16.80 13.60 9.86
CA TYR A 146 -15.59 13.86 10.65
C TYR A 146 -14.82 15.05 10.08
N LYS A 147 -13.78 15.52 10.79
CA LYS A 147 -12.92 16.63 10.34
C LYS A 147 -11.55 16.12 9.89
N PRO A 148 -11.30 16.01 8.57
CA PRO A 148 -9.97 15.75 8.05
C PRO A 148 -8.95 16.78 8.56
N GLN A 149 -7.71 16.33 8.78
CA GLN A 149 -6.58 17.14 9.24
C GLN A 149 -6.72 17.77 10.64
N ASP A 150 -7.85 17.61 11.34
CA ASP A 150 -7.96 17.96 12.75
C ASP A 150 -7.34 16.84 13.61
N PRO A 151 -6.19 17.06 14.27
CA PRO A 151 -5.55 16.01 15.07
C PRO A 151 -6.35 15.66 16.34
N ALA A 152 -7.33 16.47 16.73
CA ALA A 152 -8.24 16.15 17.83
C ALA A 152 -9.41 15.26 17.39
N ASP A 153 -9.64 15.08 16.08
CA ASP A 153 -10.66 14.17 15.57
C ASP A 153 -10.17 12.70 15.75
N PRO A 154 -10.96 11.82 16.40
CA PRO A 154 -10.53 10.46 16.72
C PRO A 154 -10.18 9.60 15.50
N PHE A 155 -10.92 9.75 14.39
CA PHE A 155 -10.64 9.00 13.17
C PHE A 155 -9.36 9.51 12.53
N THR A 156 -9.21 10.83 12.40
CA THR A 156 -7.97 11.45 11.90
C THR A 156 -6.75 11.03 12.73
N ALA A 157 -6.84 11.05 14.05
CA ALA A 157 -5.77 10.65 14.95
C ALA A 157 -5.37 9.18 14.78
N GLN A 158 -6.35 8.27 14.64
CA GLN A 158 -6.08 6.84 14.49
C GLN A 158 -5.50 6.50 13.12
N MET A 159 -5.99 7.13 12.05
CA MET A 159 -5.41 6.99 10.71
C MET A 159 -3.97 7.48 10.67
N LYS A 160 -3.69 8.64 11.29
CA LYS A 160 -2.32 9.15 11.43
C LYS A 160 -1.43 8.19 12.22
N ALA A 161 -1.93 7.62 13.32
CA ALA A 161 -1.18 6.67 14.12
C ALA A 161 -0.81 5.39 13.35
N SER A 162 -1.70 4.90 12.47
CA SER A 162 -1.39 3.78 11.57
C SER A 162 -0.21 4.11 10.64
N MET A 163 -0.26 5.27 9.98
CA MET A 163 0.81 5.71 9.07
C MET A 163 2.13 5.97 9.80
N ASP A 164 2.08 6.64 10.95
CA ASP A 164 3.26 6.87 11.81
C ASP A 164 3.86 5.53 12.25
N GLY A 165 3.02 4.55 12.61
CA GLY A 165 3.41 3.21 12.99
C GLY A 165 4.13 2.48 11.86
N MET A 166 3.62 2.53 10.64
CA MET A 166 4.28 1.96 9.47
C MET A 166 5.66 2.61 9.25
N MET A 167 5.74 3.93 9.22
CA MET A 167 6.99 4.67 8.97
C MET A 167 8.04 4.41 10.06
N LYS A 168 7.61 4.36 11.32
CA LYS A 168 8.50 4.07 12.46
C LYS A 168 9.06 2.65 12.41
N ASN A 169 8.28 1.69 11.94
CA ASN A 169 8.64 0.28 11.93
C ASN A 169 9.17 -0.21 10.57
N MET A 170 9.46 0.72 9.65
CA MET A 170 9.99 0.41 8.33
C MET A 170 11.31 -0.38 8.43
N PRO A 171 11.37 -1.64 7.93
CA PRO A 171 12.59 -2.43 8.00
C PRO A 171 13.71 -1.87 7.11
N ALA A 172 14.96 -2.14 7.52
CA ALA A 172 16.10 -1.95 6.65
C ALA A 172 16.12 -3.06 5.60
N MET A 173 16.33 -2.69 4.33
CA MET A 173 16.38 -3.65 3.23
C MET A 173 17.64 -4.49 3.27
N VAL A 174 17.49 -5.78 2.94
CA VAL A 174 18.59 -6.74 2.83
C VAL A 174 18.77 -7.21 1.39
N ALA A 175 19.77 -8.06 1.12
CA ALA A 175 20.02 -8.58 -0.23
C ALA A 175 18.98 -9.61 -0.71
N ASP A 176 18.25 -10.22 0.23
CA ASP A 176 17.29 -11.29 -0.03
C ASP A 176 15.89 -10.73 -0.33
N ALA A 177 15.34 -11.07 -1.49
CA ALA A 177 14.04 -10.57 -1.95
C ALA A 177 12.89 -11.10 -1.10
N ASP A 178 12.92 -12.40 -0.77
CA ASP A 178 11.88 -13.09 -0.01
C ASP A 178 11.77 -12.51 1.42
N MET A 179 12.91 -12.23 2.08
CA MET A 179 12.91 -11.56 3.38
C MET A 179 12.41 -10.13 3.30
N ASN A 180 12.82 -9.39 2.28
CA ASN A 180 12.36 -8.03 2.05
C ASN A 180 10.83 -8.01 1.88
N PHE A 181 10.28 -8.91 1.06
CA PHE A 181 8.83 -9.06 0.89
C PHE A 181 8.15 -9.37 2.22
N ASN A 182 8.65 -10.36 2.95
CA ASN A 182 8.13 -10.73 4.27
C ASN A 182 8.11 -9.56 5.26
N MET A 183 9.22 -8.82 5.41
CA MET A 183 9.30 -7.70 6.35
C MET A 183 8.40 -6.53 5.94
N LEU A 184 8.40 -6.18 4.65
CA LEU A 184 7.59 -5.07 4.14
C LEU A 184 6.10 -5.39 4.18
N MET A 185 5.71 -6.60 3.77
CA MET A 185 4.30 -6.99 3.78
C MET A 185 3.77 -7.15 5.20
N THR A 186 4.62 -7.50 6.18
CA THR A 186 4.24 -7.49 7.61
C THR A 186 3.83 -6.10 8.08
N VAL A 187 4.62 -5.06 7.80
CA VAL A 187 4.30 -3.69 8.24
C VAL A 187 3.18 -3.06 7.43
N HIS A 188 3.07 -3.41 6.15
CA HIS A 188 1.95 -3.04 5.28
C HIS A 188 0.63 -3.59 5.83
N HIS A 189 0.56 -4.90 6.10
CA HIS A 189 -0.65 -5.52 6.64
C HIS A 189 -1.00 -4.99 8.03
N GLN A 190 -0.01 -4.70 8.87
CA GLN A 190 -0.27 -4.08 10.17
C GLN A 190 -0.96 -2.72 10.03
N SER A 191 -0.55 -1.91 9.03
CA SER A 191 -1.20 -0.62 8.76
C SER A 191 -2.65 -0.81 8.30
N ALA A 192 -2.92 -1.76 7.42
CA ALA A 192 -4.29 -2.08 6.99
C ALA A 192 -5.18 -2.58 8.15
N VAL A 193 -4.65 -3.44 9.03
CA VAL A 193 -5.35 -3.86 10.25
C VAL A 193 -5.69 -2.65 11.14
N ASP A 194 -4.78 -1.70 11.30
CA ASP A 194 -5.02 -0.54 12.15
C ASP A 194 -5.98 0.49 11.52
N MET A 195 -5.97 0.63 10.19
CA MET A 195 -6.98 1.39 9.43
C MET A 195 -8.37 0.74 9.56
N ALA A 196 -8.46 -0.58 9.40
CA ALA A 196 -9.72 -1.31 9.51
C ALA A 196 -10.30 -1.23 10.94
N LYS A 197 -9.45 -1.21 11.98
CA LYS A 197 -9.90 -0.93 13.35
C LYS A 197 -10.44 0.49 13.50
N ALA A 198 -9.93 1.47 12.76
CA ALA A 198 -10.45 2.84 12.78
C ALA A 198 -11.86 2.88 12.16
N GLU A 199 -12.06 2.15 11.06
CA GLU A 199 -13.37 1.98 10.45
C GLU A 199 -14.36 1.29 11.39
N LEU A 200 -13.95 0.20 12.06
CA LEU A 200 -14.80 -0.46 13.05
C LEU A 200 -15.21 0.47 14.20
N ALA A 201 -14.30 1.32 14.66
CA ALA A 201 -14.55 2.23 15.78
C ALA A 201 -15.45 3.41 15.37
N HIS A 202 -15.22 4.01 14.20
CA HIS A 202 -15.77 5.34 13.86
C HIS A 202 -16.79 5.31 12.71
N GLY A 203 -16.66 4.32 11.81
CA GLY A 203 -17.51 4.11 10.64
C GLY A 203 -18.98 3.93 10.98
N LYS A 204 -19.83 4.27 10.00
CA LYS A 204 -21.30 4.26 10.08
C LYS A 204 -21.92 3.21 9.15
N ASP A 205 -21.23 2.79 8.10
CA ASP A 205 -21.73 1.84 7.12
C ASP A 205 -21.55 0.40 7.62
N SER A 206 -22.66 -0.25 7.99
CA SER A 206 -22.63 -1.62 8.53
C SER A 206 -21.92 -2.62 7.62
N LYS A 207 -22.12 -2.55 6.30
CA LYS A 207 -21.50 -3.48 5.35
C LYS A 207 -19.99 -3.25 5.25
N LEU A 208 -19.55 -1.99 5.26
CA LEU A 208 -18.12 -1.67 5.26
C LEU A 208 -17.44 -2.11 6.55
N LYS A 209 -18.12 -1.98 7.70
CA LYS A 209 -17.61 -2.48 8.99
C LYS A 209 -17.49 -4.01 9.01
N GLU A 210 -18.46 -4.74 8.46
CA GLU A 210 -18.35 -6.19 8.29
C GLU A 210 -17.14 -6.56 7.43
N MET A 211 -16.93 -5.85 6.33
CA MET A 211 -15.77 -6.03 5.46
C MET A 211 -14.45 -5.71 6.18
N ALA A 212 -14.41 -4.62 6.97
CA ALA A 212 -13.24 -4.25 7.77
C ALA A 212 -12.89 -5.33 8.80
N GLN A 213 -13.89 -5.95 9.44
CA GLN A 213 -13.64 -7.10 10.35
C GLN A 213 -13.06 -8.30 9.59
N MET A 214 -13.58 -8.62 8.40
CA MET A 214 -13.04 -9.72 7.59
C MET A 214 -11.58 -9.46 7.18
N MET A 215 -11.24 -8.23 6.77
CA MET A 215 -9.87 -7.82 6.45
C MET A 215 -8.94 -7.96 7.67
N ILE A 216 -9.39 -7.55 8.86
CA ILE A 216 -8.62 -7.72 10.10
C ILE A 216 -8.31 -9.20 10.33
N ASP A 217 -9.31 -10.06 10.25
CA ASP A 217 -9.16 -11.49 10.53
C ASP A 217 -8.26 -12.19 9.50
N ALA A 218 -8.33 -11.79 8.23
CA ALA A 218 -7.49 -12.30 7.16
C ALA A 218 -6.03 -11.84 7.34
N GLN A 219 -5.81 -10.53 7.43
CA GLN A 219 -4.47 -9.97 7.46
C GLN A 219 -3.72 -10.28 8.76
N GLN A 220 -4.41 -10.46 9.90
CA GLN A 220 -3.77 -10.95 11.11
C GLN A 220 -3.22 -12.37 10.97
N LYS A 221 -3.91 -13.25 10.24
CA LYS A 221 -3.41 -14.60 9.95
C LYS A 221 -2.18 -14.54 9.06
N GLU A 222 -2.18 -13.67 8.06
CA GLU A 222 -1.04 -13.49 7.14
C GLU A 222 0.16 -12.87 7.84
N ILE A 223 -0.04 -11.88 8.72
CA ILE A 223 1.01 -11.35 9.61
C ILE A 223 1.63 -12.48 10.44
N GLN A 224 0.82 -13.41 10.97
CA GLN A 224 1.35 -14.53 11.73
C GLN A 224 2.16 -15.48 10.84
N GLN A 225 1.72 -15.74 9.62
CA GLN A 225 2.46 -16.55 8.64
C GLN A 225 3.82 -15.92 8.29
N PHE A 226 3.86 -14.61 8.06
CA PHE A 226 5.10 -13.87 7.86
C PHE A 226 6.03 -13.98 9.07
N LYS A 227 5.52 -13.76 10.29
CA LYS A 227 6.32 -13.91 11.52
C LYS A 227 6.89 -15.31 11.68
N ASP A 228 6.07 -16.33 11.46
CA ASP A 228 6.49 -17.73 11.56
C ASP A 228 7.56 -18.08 10.54
N TRP A 229 7.41 -17.59 9.30
CA TRP A 229 8.43 -17.77 8.28
C TRP A 229 9.71 -16.99 8.60
N HIS A 230 9.59 -15.76 9.10
CA HIS A 230 10.74 -14.92 9.50
C HIS A 230 11.58 -15.64 10.56
N THR A 231 10.98 -16.09 11.66
CA THR A 231 11.70 -16.79 12.74
C THR A 231 12.39 -18.07 12.26
N LYS A 232 11.79 -18.79 11.30
CA LYS A 232 12.40 -20.01 10.74
C LYS A 232 13.59 -19.74 9.82
N ASN A 233 13.71 -18.52 9.29
CA ASN A 233 14.67 -18.19 8.23
C ASN A 233 15.65 -17.07 8.59
N GLU A 234 15.42 -16.28 9.64
CA GLU A 234 16.29 -15.18 10.08
C GLU A 234 17.75 -15.62 10.32
N GLY A 235 17.95 -16.83 10.86
CA GLY A 235 19.27 -17.41 11.11
C GLY A 235 19.94 -17.99 9.85
N LYS A 236 19.16 -18.40 8.85
CA LYS A 236 19.68 -18.95 7.58
C LYS A 236 20.20 -17.85 6.66
N MET A 237 19.79 -16.61 6.91
CA MET A 237 20.18 -15.44 6.13
C MET A 237 21.44 -14.75 6.64
N LYS A 238 22.04 -15.24 7.73
CA LYS A 238 23.42 -14.86 8.07
C LYS A 238 24.38 -15.51 7.09
N THR A 239 24.55 -14.88 5.94
CA THR A 239 25.85 -14.48 5.37
C THR A 239 25.58 -13.80 4.03
N SER A 240 25.45 -12.47 4.04
CA SER A 240 26.15 -11.74 2.98
C SER A 240 27.57 -12.29 2.97
N ALA A 241 28.07 -12.73 1.82
CA ALA A 241 29.43 -13.22 1.70
C ALA A 241 30.35 -12.26 2.46
N ALA A 242 31.16 -12.79 3.39
CA ALA A 242 32.01 -11.99 4.24
C ALA A 242 32.74 -10.95 3.38
N VAL A 243 32.54 -9.67 3.68
CA VAL A 243 33.20 -8.58 2.93
C VAL A 243 34.58 -8.42 3.54
N TYR A 244 35.59 -8.69 2.74
CA TYR A 244 37.00 -8.51 3.09
C TYR A 244 37.48 -7.20 2.48
N GLU A 245 38.22 -6.39 3.24
CA GLU A 245 38.78 -5.11 2.79
C GLU A 245 40.21 -4.96 3.27
N CYS A 246 41.01 -4.18 2.54
CA CYS A 246 42.37 -3.88 2.98
C CYS A 246 42.34 -3.05 4.27
N PRO A 247 43.11 -3.41 5.32
CA PRO A 247 43.17 -2.61 6.55
C PRO A 247 43.70 -1.19 6.33
N MET A 248 44.44 -0.97 5.23
CA MET A 248 44.94 0.34 4.81
C MET A 248 43.95 1.13 3.94
N GLY A 249 42.76 0.59 3.65
CA GLY A 249 41.74 1.27 2.87
C GLY A 249 42.07 1.44 1.38
N CYS A 250 42.90 0.57 0.81
CA CYS A 250 43.25 0.63 -0.61
C CYS A 250 42.00 0.53 -1.50
N GLU A 251 41.89 1.42 -2.48
CA GLU A 251 40.80 1.43 -3.45
C GLU A 251 40.76 0.11 -4.25
N GLY A 252 39.57 -0.42 -4.49
CA GLY A 252 39.40 -1.71 -5.18
C GLY A 252 39.76 -2.96 -4.35
N SER A 253 40.09 -2.82 -3.06
CA SER A 253 40.45 -3.96 -2.19
C SER A 253 39.28 -4.82 -1.69
N ARG A 254 38.04 -4.48 -2.06
CA ARG A 254 36.83 -5.13 -1.57
C ARG A 254 36.67 -6.52 -2.21
N SER A 255 36.56 -7.56 -1.38
CA SER A 255 36.46 -8.95 -1.82
C SER A 255 35.38 -9.71 -1.06
N SER A 256 34.79 -10.73 -1.69
CA SER A 256 33.88 -11.68 -1.04
C SER A 256 34.60 -12.92 -0.48
N LYS A 257 35.92 -12.99 -0.62
CA LYS A 257 36.78 -14.10 -0.19
C LYS A 257 38.01 -13.59 0.57
N PRO A 258 38.57 -14.37 1.51
CA PRO A 258 39.90 -14.10 2.06
C PRO A 258 40.93 -14.01 0.93
N GLY A 259 41.96 -13.18 1.11
CA GLY A 259 43.00 -13.02 0.13
C GLY A 259 43.91 -11.84 0.44
N LYS A 260 44.78 -11.53 -0.51
CA LYS A 260 45.72 -10.43 -0.45
C LYS A 260 45.13 -9.22 -1.18
N CYS A 261 45.37 -8.03 -0.65
CA CYS A 261 45.05 -6.78 -1.34
C CYS A 261 45.85 -6.70 -2.66
N PRO A 262 45.21 -6.43 -3.81
CA PRO A 262 45.90 -6.35 -5.10
C PRO A 262 46.85 -5.15 -5.21
N THR A 263 46.75 -4.18 -4.28
CA THR A 263 47.54 -2.95 -4.29
C THR A 263 48.74 -3.01 -3.35
N CYS A 264 48.54 -3.49 -2.11
CA CYS A 264 49.57 -3.45 -1.07
C CYS A 264 49.95 -4.84 -0.54
N GLU A 265 49.36 -5.91 -1.09
CA GLU A 265 49.64 -7.31 -0.74
C GLU A 265 49.44 -7.66 0.76
N MET A 266 48.82 -6.79 1.55
CA MET A 266 48.40 -7.12 2.90
C MET A 266 47.21 -8.07 2.89
N ASP A 267 47.07 -8.88 3.94
CA ASP A 267 45.89 -9.70 4.12
C ASP A 267 44.65 -8.83 4.28
N LEU A 268 43.62 -9.15 3.50
CA LEU A 268 42.32 -8.50 3.63
C LEU A 268 41.68 -8.93 4.95
N VAL A 269 41.13 -7.97 5.68
CA VAL A 269 40.47 -8.19 6.95
C VAL A 269 38.97 -8.34 6.73
N LYS A 270 38.36 -9.34 7.39
CA LYS A 270 36.92 -9.52 7.38
C LYS A 270 36.26 -8.34 8.08
N LYS A 271 35.35 -7.66 7.40
CA LYS A 271 34.47 -6.64 7.99
C LYS A 271 33.26 -7.33 8.61
N ALA A 272 32.90 -6.86 9.79
CA ALA A 272 31.74 -7.31 10.56
C ALA A 272 30.45 -6.73 9.99
#